data_AF-A0AAV6K5G1-F1
#
_entry.id   AF-A0AAV6K5G1-F1
#
_cell.length_a   1.000
_cell.length_b   1.000
_cell.length_c   1.000
_cell.angle_alpha   90.00
_cell.angle_beta   90.00
_cell.angle_gamma   90.00
#
_symmetry.space_group_name_H-M   'P 1'
#
loop_
_entity.id
_entity.type
_entity.pdbx_description
1 polymer ?
#
loop_
_entity_poly.entity_id
_entity_poly.type
_entity_poly.pdbx_seq_one_letter_code
_entity_poly.pdbx_strand_id
1 'polypeptide(L)'
;MYRNRRSYLTFQIPYEYLTPLQAAVGVVQQGLRPTIPKNAHPKLAELLRKCWQQDPTSRPDFSEITETLQQIAKEVEGEGDDRRKEKSSGGFLSVLRRGLN
;
A
#
# COMPACT_ATOMS: atom_id res chain seq x y z
N MET A 1 6.86 -13.96 26.57
CA MET A 1 5.73 -13.32 25.87
C MET A 1 6.14 -11.95 25.30
N TYR A 2 6.96 -11.90 24.24
CA TYR A 2 7.47 -10.63 23.65
C TYR A 2 7.39 -10.58 22.12
N ARG A 3 6.49 -11.35 21.52
CA ARG A 3 6.37 -11.45 20.07
C ARG A 3 5.22 -10.52 19.65
N ASN A 4 5.52 -9.43 18.92
CA ASN A 4 4.58 -8.47 18.27
C ASN A 4 4.42 -7.07 18.88
N ARG A 5 5.51 -6.35 19.21
CA ARG A 5 5.48 -4.88 19.42
C ARG A 5 6.08 -4.06 18.27
N ARG A 6 6.56 -4.70 17.20
CA ARG A 6 7.19 -4.03 16.07
C ARG A 6 6.14 -3.59 15.05
N SER A 7 6.29 -2.38 14.53
CA SER A 7 5.52 -1.87 13.40
C SER A 7 5.82 -2.68 12.15
N TYR A 8 4.80 -3.00 11.37
CA TYR A 8 4.97 -3.67 10.08
C TYR A 8 5.73 -2.82 9.05
N LEU A 9 5.69 -1.49 9.18
CA LEU A 9 6.30 -0.59 8.22
C LEU A 9 7.82 -0.48 8.39
N THR A 10 8.28 -0.45 9.63
CA THR A 10 9.69 -0.18 9.97
C THR A 10 10.39 -1.36 10.62
N PHE A 11 9.65 -2.40 11.02
CA PHE A 11 10.11 -3.48 11.90
C PHE A 11 10.71 -3.00 13.22
N GLN A 12 10.41 -1.75 13.62
CA GLN A 12 10.85 -1.13 14.88
C GLN A 12 9.69 -1.00 15.86
N ILE A 13 9.98 -0.94 17.16
CA ILE A 13 8.98 -0.64 18.17
C ILE A 13 8.68 0.87 18.14
N PRO A 14 7.42 1.30 17.89
CA PRO A 14 7.08 2.71 17.98
C PRO A 14 7.36 3.25 19.38
N TYR A 15 8.07 4.37 19.47
CA TYR A 15 8.35 5.07 20.72
C TYR A 15 9.14 4.23 21.74
N GLU A 16 10.04 3.35 21.29
CA GLU A 16 10.78 2.41 22.15
C GLU A 16 11.51 3.06 23.33
N TYR A 17 11.92 4.33 23.19
CA TYR A 17 12.64 5.09 24.20
C TYR A 17 11.74 5.93 25.11
N LEU A 18 10.42 5.86 24.96
CA LEU A 18 9.44 6.60 25.76
C LEU A 18 8.68 5.67 26.70
N THR A 19 8.40 6.17 27.91
CA THR A 19 7.40 5.51 28.77
C THR A 19 6.01 5.61 28.13
N PRO A 20 5.06 4.70 28.47
CA PRO A 20 3.70 4.75 27.92
C PRO A 20 3.01 6.11 28.11
N LEU A 21 3.22 6.76 29.25
CA LEU A 21 2.66 8.09 29.53
C LEU A 21 3.28 9.16 28.64
N GLN A 22 4.62 9.18 28.48
CA GLN A 22 5.30 10.11 27.58
C GLN A 22 4.85 9.93 26.12
N ALA A 23 4.71 8.68 25.68
CA ALA A 23 4.21 8.38 24.33
C ALA A 23 2.77 8.90 24.14
N ALA A 24 1.87 8.65 25.10
CA ALA A 24 0.50 9.15 25.04
C ALA A 24 0.43 10.68 25.00
N VAL A 25 1.18 11.36 25.88
CA VAL A 25 1.27 12.83 25.91
C VAL A 25 1.83 13.36 24.60
N GLY A 26 2.92 12.80 24.08
CA GLY A 26 3.51 13.22 22.82
C GLY A 26 2.58 13.00 21.62
N VAL A 27 1.85 11.89 21.58
CA VAL A 27 0.86 11.61 20.52
C VAL A 27 -0.28 12.64 20.53
N VAL A 28 -0.82 12.95 21.71
CA VAL A 28 -2.01 13.81 21.85
C VAL A 28 -1.65 15.30 21.74
N GLN A 29 -0.61 15.73 22.43
CA GLN A 29 -0.28 17.15 22.58
C GLN A 29 0.74 17.64 21.54
N GLN A 30 1.67 16.78 21.12
CA GLN A 30 2.75 17.16 20.20
C GLN A 30 2.57 16.59 18.80
N GLY A 31 1.51 15.81 18.57
CA GLY A 31 1.27 15.18 17.28
C GLY A 31 2.33 14.14 16.91
N LEU A 32 3.02 13.53 17.88
CA LEU A 32 4.00 12.48 17.58
C LEU A 32 3.35 11.35 16.78
N ARG A 33 3.97 10.97 15.66
CA ARG A 33 3.58 9.84 14.82
C ARG A 33 4.83 9.07 14.39
N PRO A 34 4.73 7.76 14.13
CA PRO A 34 5.87 7.00 13.60
C PRO A 34 6.30 7.52 12.24
N THR A 35 7.61 7.53 11.97
CA THR A 35 8.13 7.88 10.65
C THR A 35 7.68 6.87 9.60
N ILE A 36 7.15 7.37 8.49
CA ILE A 36 6.82 6.55 7.33
C ILE A 36 8.11 6.34 6.50
N PRO A 37 8.52 5.09 6.23
CA PRO A 37 9.68 4.80 5.38
C PRO A 37 9.56 5.42 3.99
N LYS A 38 10.68 5.88 3.41
CA LYS A 38 10.70 6.49 2.06
C LYS A 38 10.34 5.50 0.95
N ASN A 39 10.53 4.20 1.19
CA ASN A 39 10.20 3.12 0.26
C ASN A 39 8.77 2.58 0.45
N ALA A 40 7.97 3.17 1.33
CA ALA A 40 6.56 2.79 1.46
C ALA A 40 5.78 3.18 0.21
N HIS A 41 4.79 2.36 -0.17
CA HIS A 41 3.92 2.67 -1.30
C HIS A 41 3.27 4.06 -1.13
N PRO A 42 3.30 4.96 -2.14
CA PRO A 42 2.86 6.35 -1.98
C PRO A 42 1.43 6.48 -1.44
N LYS A 43 0.50 5.66 -1.92
CA LYS A 43 -0.90 5.65 -1.44
C LYS A 43 -1.03 5.17 0.00
N LEU A 44 -0.16 4.25 0.43
CA LEU A 44 -0.13 3.80 1.83
C LEU A 44 0.37 4.92 2.74
N ALA A 45 1.41 5.65 2.31
CA ALA A 45 1.93 6.80 3.04
C ALA A 45 0.87 7.90 3.18
N GLU A 46 0.10 8.17 2.12
CA GLU A 46 -1.02 9.11 2.15
C GLU A 46 -2.12 8.65 3.10
N LEU A 47 -2.55 7.39 3.00
CA LEU A 47 -3.57 6.81 3.87
C LEU A 47 -3.20 6.95 5.34
N LEU A 48 -1.95 6.60 5.71
CA LEU A 48 -1.47 6.74 7.09
C LEU A 48 -1.53 8.18 7.59
N ARG A 49 -1.17 9.16 6.75
CA ARG A 49 -1.28 10.59 7.10
C ARG A 49 -2.72 11.01 7.34
N LYS A 50 -3.68 10.52 6.54
CA LYS A 50 -5.12 10.77 6.73
C LYS A 50 -5.64 10.13 8.02
N CYS A 51 -5.27 8.88 8.30
CA CYS A 51 -5.65 8.19 9.55
C CYS A 51 -5.11 8.88 10.81
N TRP A 52 -4.03 9.66 10.70
CA TRP A 52 -3.36 10.32 11.81
C TRP A 52 -3.68 11.81 11.99
N GLN A 53 -4.65 12.35 11.24
CA GLN A 53 -5.09 13.73 11.39
C GLN A 53 -5.47 14.04 12.84
N GLN A 54 -5.07 15.23 13.31
CA GLN A 54 -5.34 15.66 14.68
C GLN A 54 -6.84 15.80 14.90
N ASP A 55 -7.52 16.47 13.97
CA ASP A 55 -8.97 16.51 13.91
C ASP A 55 -9.55 15.12 13.58
N PRO A 56 -10.36 14.52 14.47
CA PRO A 56 -11.00 13.23 14.21
C PRO A 56 -11.94 13.24 13.01
N THR A 57 -12.56 14.38 12.69
CA THR A 57 -13.54 14.46 11.58
C THR A 57 -12.87 14.46 10.21
N SER A 58 -11.58 14.80 10.16
CA SER A 58 -10.73 14.74 8.97
C SER A 58 -10.15 13.33 8.70
N ARG A 59 -10.45 12.35 9.56
CA ARG A 59 -9.96 10.98 9.39
C ARG A 59 -10.93 10.19 8.50
N PRO A 60 -10.41 9.32 7.62
CA PRO A 60 -11.26 8.50 6.77
C PRO A 60 -12.06 7.50 7.61
N ASP A 61 -13.26 7.18 7.15
CA ASP A 61 -14.02 6.11 7.75
C ASP A 61 -13.42 4.73 7.42
N PHE A 62 -13.88 3.71 8.14
CA PHE A 62 -13.30 2.38 8.00
C PHE A 62 -13.50 1.80 6.59
N SER A 63 -14.61 2.11 5.93
CA SER A 63 -14.90 1.65 4.56
C SER A 63 -13.88 2.23 3.59
N GLU A 64 -13.66 3.55 3.63
CA GLU A 64 -12.65 4.24 2.82
C GLU A 64 -11.24 3.68 3.03
N ILE A 65 -10.89 3.37 4.29
CA ILE A 65 -9.61 2.73 4.61
C ILE A 65 -9.50 1.36 3.93
N THR A 66 -10.53 0.51 4.05
CA THR A 66 -10.51 -0.83 3.47
C THR A 66 -10.46 -0.82 1.94
N GLU A 67 -11.22 0.06 1.30
CA GLU A 67 -11.21 0.22 -0.15
C GLU A 67 -9.83 0.66 -0.65
N THR A 68 -9.23 1.64 0.02
CA THR A 68 -7.88 2.12 -0.32
C THR A 68 -6.84 1.01 -0.16
N LEU A 69 -6.90 0.23 0.93
CA LEU A 69 -5.98 -0.88 1.17
C LEU A 69 -6.13 -1.99 0.11
N GLN A 70 -7.36 -2.32 -0.28
CA GLN A 70 -7.61 -3.30 -1.35
C GLN A 70 -7.06 -2.83 -2.69
N GLN A 71 -7.20 -1.54 -3.01
CA GLN A 71 -6.64 -0.96 -4.23
C GLN A 71 -5.11 -1.04 -4.23
N ILE A 72 -4.46 -0.72 -3.11
CA ILE A 72 -3.01 -0.86 -2.96
C ILE A 72 -2.57 -2.31 -3.14
N ALA A 73 -3.29 -3.28 -2.55
CA ALA A 73 -2.96 -4.69 -2.69
C ALA A 73 -2.98 -5.15 -4.16
N LYS A 74 -4.03 -4.76 -4.91
CA LYS A 74 -4.14 -5.06 -6.36
C LYS A 74 -3.00 -4.45 -7.18
N GLU A 75 -2.57 -3.24 -6.85
CA GLU A 75 -1.48 -2.56 -7.56
C GLU A 75 -0.13 -3.27 -7.34
N VAL A 76 0.13 -3.70 -6.10
CA VAL A 76 1.34 -4.43 -5.74
C VAL A 76 1.35 -5.84 -6.36
N GLU A 77 0.19 -6.48 -6.50
CA GLU A 77 0.05 -7.78 -7.17
C GLU A 77 0.13 -7.68 -8.71
N GLY A 78 -0.31 -6.55 -9.28
CA GLY A 78 -0.39 -6.33 -10.73
C GLY A 78 0.93 -5.99 -11.43
N GLU A 79 1.98 -5.59 -10.71
CA GLU A 79 3.33 -5.34 -11.27
C GLU A 79 4.03 -6.61 -11.82
N GLY A 80 3.42 -7.79 -11.64
CA GLY A 80 3.94 -9.08 -12.10
C GLY A 80 3.58 -9.52 -13.53
N ASP A 81 2.70 -8.83 -14.26
CA ASP A 81 2.13 -9.35 -15.53
C ASP A 81 2.20 -8.40 -16.75
N ASP A 82 3.10 -7.41 -16.76
CA ASP A 82 3.28 -6.54 -17.95
C ASP A 82 4.47 -6.96 -18.85
N ARG A 83 4.75 -8.28 -18.91
CA ARG A 83 5.81 -8.84 -19.78
C ARG A 83 5.33 -9.82 -20.85
N ARG A 84 4.02 -9.93 -21.12
CA ARG A 84 3.49 -10.76 -22.22
C ARG A 84 2.31 -10.14 -22.96
N LYS A 85 2.46 -8.92 -23.47
CA LYS A 85 1.65 -8.46 -24.62
C LYS A 85 2.51 -7.74 -25.65
N GLU A 86 3.37 -8.48 -26.33
CA GLU A 86 3.76 -8.11 -27.69
C GLU A 86 3.93 -9.34 -28.59
N LYS A 87 3.10 -9.33 -29.65
CA LYS A 87 3.26 -9.97 -30.97
C LYS A 87 3.00 -11.48 -31.09
N SER A 88 1.74 -11.85 -31.35
CA SER A 88 1.40 -12.71 -32.50
C SER A 88 -0.11 -12.72 -32.76
N SER A 89 -0.63 -11.63 -33.29
CA SER A 89 -1.93 -11.57 -33.96
C SER A 89 -1.68 -11.13 -35.39
N GLY A 90 -1.47 -12.08 -36.30
CA GLY A 90 -1.20 -11.75 -37.70
C GLY A 90 -0.81 -12.93 -38.58
N GLY A 91 -1.82 -13.69 -39.02
CA GLY A 91 -1.84 -14.33 -40.34
C GLY A 91 -0.91 -15.53 -40.60
N PHE A 92 -1.41 -16.76 -40.40
CA PHE A 92 -0.80 -17.96 -40.98
C PHE A 92 -1.78 -18.98 -41.59
N LEU A 93 -3.11 -18.73 -41.66
CA LEU A 93 -4.07 -19.76 -42.09
C LEU A 93 -5.04 -19.41 -43.22
N SER A 94 -4.81 -18.37 -44.03
CA SER A 94 -5.72 -18.02 -45.13
C SER A 94 -5.25 -18.34 -46.56
N VAL A 95 -4.04 -18.85 -46.78
CA VAL A 95 -3.52 -19.10 -48.16
C VAL A 95 -3.68 -20.55 -48.65
N LEU A 96 -4.20 -21.49 -47.85
CA LEU A 96 -4.35 -22.90 -48.28
C LEU A 96 -5.69 -23.27 -48.94
N ARG A 97 -6.53 -22.30 -49.31
CA ARG A 97 -7.73 -22.58 -50.13
C ARG A 97 -7.92 -21.53 -51.21
N ARG A 98 -7.10 -21.57 -52.25
CA ARG A 98 -7.48 -21.15 -53.61
C ARG A 98 -6.33 -21.40 -54.58
N GLY A 99 -6.50 -22.41 -55.42
CA GLY A 99 -5.92 -22.42 -56.76
C GLY A 99 -4.73 -23.35 -56.97
N LEU A 100 -4.97 -24.65 -57.08
CA LEU A 100 -4.38 -25.45 -58.15
C LEU A 100 -5.49 -26.36 -58.69
N ASN A 101 -6.09 -25.88 -59.78
CA ASN A 101 -6.75 -26.67 -60.81
C ASN A 101 -5.70 -26.91 -61.89
#